data_AF-A0A8J7FBH0-F1
#
_entry.id   AF-A0A8J7FBH0-F1
#
_cell.length_a   1.000
_cell.length_b   1.000
_cell.length_c   1.000
_cell.angle_alpha   90.00
_cell.angle_beta   90.00
_cell.angle_gamma   90.00
#
_symmetry.space_group_name_H-M   'P 1'
#
loop_
_entity.id
_entity.type
_entity.pdbx_description
1 polymer ?
#
loop_
_entity_poly.entity_id
_entity_poly.type
_entity_poly.pdbx_seq_one_letter_code
_entity_poly.pdbx_strand_id
1 'polypeptide(L)'
;MSEPIYSGDPNKPYIALTFDDGPYEITRKLLDVLRKHDVKATFFCIAPRILELPEIVQQTYKEGHLIANHSNDNQSLRTLDDNTILNKLRDTNEVIKQVTGYTPKYFRPPMGEPPFGDNRGDDRNRVTKLAETLGLTHIHWSDGGDTKDWESPGVGSIVESLLSAKNGSIILCHDLPGEGNKPRGEDTVKAVDIAIPQLKQRGLSFVTIEQLLSSTTQPPQRKCPPNSQIYEVQSGDDLSKIAEKFYGDGSEQSWRKIYEANKDLISVPEQIEPGWKLCIPQ
;
A
#
# COMPACT_ATOMS: atom_id res chain seq x y z
N MET A 1 23.61 -6.68 -13.09
CA MET A 1 23.51 -7.11 -11.68
C MET A 1 22.34 -6.38 -11.10
N SER A 2 21.49 -7.11 -10.41
CA SER A 2 20.23 -6.64 -9.90
C SER A 2 20.44 -6.03 -8.53
N GLU A 3 20.15 -4.73 -8.46
CA GLU A 3 20.33 -3.91 -7.27
C GLU A 3 18.95 -3.67 -6.63
N PRO A 4 18.89 -3.44 -5.31
CA PRO A 4 17.67 -2.98 -4.66
C PRO A 4 17.21 -1.64 -5.24
N ILE A 5 15.89 -1.43 -5.27
CA ILE A 5 15.29 -0.18 -5.71
C ILE A 5 15.06 0.72 -4.50
N TYR A 6 15.63 1.93 -4.53
CA TYR A 6 15.55 2.91 -3.43
C TYR A 6 14.56 4.04 -3.70
N SER A 7 14.25 4.33 -4.96
CA SER A 7 13.37 5.43 -5.34
C SER A 7 12.76 5.19 -6.73
N GLY A 8 11.66 5.89 -7.00
CA GLY A 8 11.08 6.05 -8.33
C GLY A 8 11.76 7.17 -9.14
N ASP A 9 11.09 7.60 -10.21
CA ASP A 9 11.55 8.68 -11.10
C ASP A 9 11.51 10.04 -10.37
N PRO A 10 12.66 10.73 -10.19
CA PRO A 10 12.73 12.01 -9.48
C PRO A 10 12.05 13.17 -10.23
N ASN A 11 11.68 12.98 -11.49
CA ASN A 11 10.99 14.00 -12.29
C ASN A 11 9.47 13.89 -12.21
N LYS A 12 8.95 12.82 -11.59
CA LYS A 12 7.50 12.59 -11.47
C LYS A 12 7.03 12.87 -10.04
N PRO A 13 5.91 13.58 -9.85
CA PRO A 13 5.45 13.97 -8.52
C PRO A 13 4.74 12.82 -7.78
N TYR A 14 5.32 11.62 -7.83
CA TYR A 14 4.79 10.42 -7.19
C TYR A 14 5.65 10.02 -5.99
N ILE A 15 4.99 9.59 -4.91
CA ILE A 15 5.63 9.02 -3.73
C ILE A 15 4.93 7.73 -3.34
N ALA A 16 5.68 6.78 -2.79
CA ALA A 16 5.14 5.55 -2.22
C ALA A 16 5.28 5.55 -0.71
N LEU A 17 4.13 5.51 -0.02
CA LEU A 17 4.09 5.24 1.41
C LEU A 17 4.11 3.71 1.62
N THR A 18 5.06 3.24 2.43
CA THR A 18 5.25 1.80 2.68
C THR A 18 5.24 1.48 4.16
N PHE A 19 4.66 0.34 4.53
CA PHE A 19 4.52 -0.11 5.91
C PHE A 19 5.07 -1.53 6.06
N ASP A 20 6.00 -1.72 6.99
CA ASP A 20 6.64 -3.00 7.28
C ASP A 20 6.09 -3.65 8.57
N ASP A 21 6.37 -4.95 8.73
CA ASP A 21 6.10 -5.82 9.89
C ASP A 21 4.66 -6.31 10.10
N GLY A 22 3.67 -5.69 9.45
CA GLY A 22 2.26 -6.04 9.60
C GLY A 22 1.80 -7.35 8.95
N PRO A 23 0.48 -7.62 8.98
CA PRO A 23 -0.56 -6.80 9.61
C PRO A 23 -0.63 -6.95 11.14
N TYR A 24 -1.23 -5.95 11.79
CA TYR A 24 -1.67 -5.96 13.18
C TYR A 24 -3.05 -5.29 13.28
N GLU A 25 -3.70 -5.32 14.44
CA GLU A 25 -5.00 -4.62 14.59
C GLU A 25 -4.91 -3.11 14.31
N ILE A 26 -3.75 -2.48 14.57
CA ILE A 26 -3.51 -1.07 14.25
C ILE A 26 -3.54 -0.80 12.73
N THR A 27 -3.25 -1.81 11.90
CA THR A 27 -3.34 -1.71 10.44
C THR A 27 -4.74 -1.27 10.01
N ARG A 28 -5.82 -1.67 10.70
CA ARG A 28 -7.19 -1.21 10.37
C ARG A 28 -7.34 0.30 10.49
N LYS A 29 -6.83 0.90 11.57
CA LYS A 29 -6.86 2.35 11.76
C LYS A 29 -6.06 3.07 10.69
N LEU A 30 -4.94 2.47 10.28
CA LEU A 30 -4.14 3.01 9.19
C LEU A 30 -4.91 2.95 7.86
N LEU A 31 -5.58 1.84 7.53
CA LEU A 31 -6.44 1.74 6.35
C LEU A 31 -7.55 2.79 6.38
N ASP A 32 -8.18 3.05 7.53
CA ASP A 32 -9.20 4.09 7.67
C ASP A 32 -8.64 5.49 7.32
N VAL A 33 -7.43 5.81 7.78
CA VAL A 33 -6.74 7.06 7.42
C VAL A 33 -6.42 7.12 5.92
N LEU A 34 -5.89 6.04 5.34
CA LEU A 34 -5.57 6.00 3.92
C LEU A 34 -6.83 6.15 3.05
N ARG A 35 -7.95 5.54 3.47
CA ARG A 35 -9.26 5.65 2.82
C ARG A 35 -9.83 7.05 2.94
N LYS A 36 -9.81 7.65 4.14
CA LYS A 36 -10.22 9.04 4.41
C LYS A 36 -9.55 10.03 3.45
N HIS A 37 -8.28 9.79 3.12
CA HIS A 37 -7.53 10.65 2.23
C HIS A 37 -7.52 10.20 0.77
N ASP A 38 -8.18 9.11 0.38
CA ASP A 38 -8.09 8.52 -0.95
C ASP A 38 -6.63 8.38 -1.42
N VAL A 39 -5.85 7.58 -0.68
CA VAL A 39 -4.46 7.26 -1.01
C VAL A 39 -4.24 5.74 -0.98
N LYS A 40 -3.37 5.25 -1.86
CA LYS A 40 -2.91 3.86 -1.84
C LYS A 40 -1.48 3.77 -1.33
N ALA A 41 -1.14 2.62 -0.77
CA ALA A 41 0.12 2.35 -0.07
C ALA A 41 0.57 0.92 -0.36
N THR A 42 1.79 0.58 0.04
CA THR A 42 2.33 -0.79 -0.05
C THR A 42 2.61 -1.33 1.35
N PHE A 43 2.13 -2.53 1.64
CA PHE A 43 2.32 -3.21 2.91
C PHE A 43 3.25 -4.40 2.71
N PHE A 44 4.43 -4.37 3.34
CA PHE A 44 5.37 -5.48 3.39
C PHE A 44 5.01 -6.34 4.60
N CYS A 45 4.28 -7.42 4.36
CA CYS A 45 3.70 -8.24 5.41
C CYS A 45 4.56 -9.47 5.72
N ILE A 46 4.58 -9.88 6.98
CA ILE A 46 5.25 -11.12 7.42
C ILE A 46 4.26 -12.29 7.51
N ALA A 47 4.70 -13.49 7.11
CA ALA A 47 3.82 -14.66 6.99
C ALA A 47 3.02 -15.01 8.26
N PRO A 48 3.59 -15.02 9.49
CA PRO A 48 2.85 -15.38 10.69
C PRO A 48 1.68 -14.42 10.96
N ARG A 49 1.87 -13.12 10.68
CA ARG A 49 0.84 -12.10 10.88
C ARG A 49 -0.28 -12.19 9.85
N ILE A 50 0.06 -12.51 8.61
CA ILE A 50 -0.94 -12.76 7.57
C ILE A 50 -1.83 -13.95 7.96
N LEU A 51 -1.27 -15.00 8.53
CA LEU A 51 -2.02 -16.17 8.98
C LEU A 51 -2.88 -15.89 10.22
N GLU A 52 -2.42 -15.00 11.10
CA GLU A 52 -3.15 -14.59 12.30
C GLU A 52 -4.34 -13.66 11.96
N LEU A 53 -4.15 -12.73 11.02
CA LEU A 53 -5.13 -11.69 10.66
C LEU A 53 -5.39 -11.65 9.13
N PRO A 54 -5.82 -12.77 8.51
CA PRO A 54 -5.97 -12.88 7.06
C PRO A 54 -7.02 -11.90 6.51
N GLU A 55 -8.05 -11.58 7.29
CA GLU A 55 -9.11 -10.65 6.91
C GLU A 55 -8.60 -9.21 6.74
N ILE A 56 -7.61 -8.79 7.53
CA ILE A 56 -6.97 -7.48 7.35
C ILE A 56 -6.23 -7.45 6.01
N VAL A 57 -5.47 -8.49 5.68
CA VAL A 57 -4.71 -8.55 4.42
C VAL A 57 -5.66 -8.59 3.21
N GLN A 58 -6.75 -9.34 3.31
CA GLN A 58 -7.80 -9.35 2.28
C GLN A 58 -8.43 -7.97 2.09
N GLN A 59 -8.74 -7.29 3.19
CA GLN A 59 -9.27 -5.93 3.15
C GLN A 59 -8.27 -4.97 2.51
N THR A 60 -7.02 -4.96 2.97
CA THR A 60 -5.93 -4.14 2.41
C THR A 60 -5.81 -4.34 0.89
N TYR A 61 -5.81 -5.59 0.42
CA TYR A 61 -5.72 -5.87 -1.02
C TYR A 61 -6.98 -5.43 -1.79
N LYS A 62 -8.19 -5.70 -1.27
CA LYS A 62 -9.46 -5.29 -1.89
C LYS A 62 -9.59 -3.78 -2.00
N GLU A 63 -9.05 -3.04 -1.03
CA GLU A 63 -9.02 -1.57 -1.05
C GLU A 63 -7.98 -1.01 -2.04
N GLY A 64 -7.27 -1.85 -2.79
CA GLY A 64 -6.35 -1.44 -3.86
C GLY A 64 -4.96 -1.04 -3.37
N HIS A 65 -4.62 -1.36 -2.11
CA HIS A 65 -3.24 -1.31 -1.64
C HIS A 65 -2.46 -2.51 -2.19
N LEU A 66 -1.14 -2.37 -2.26
CA LEU A 66 -0.26 -3.45 -2.69
C LEU A 66 0.20 -4.26 -1.47
N ILE A 67 0.09 -5.58 -1.54
CA ILE A 67 0.69 -6.49 -0.56
C ILE A 67 2.04 -6.97 -1.11
N ALA A 68 3.07 -6.90 -0.30
CA ALA A 68 4.43 -7.30 -0.63
C ALA A 68 5.01 -8.20 0.46
N ASN A 69 6.08 -8.91 0.12
CA ASN A 69 6.68 -9.94 0.96
C ASN A 69 7.74 -9.33 1.90
N HIS A 70 7.62 -9.59 3.21
CA HIS A 70 8.60 -9.18 4.22
C HIS A 70 9.27 -10.35 4.94
N SER A 71 9.43 -11.50 4.26
CA SER A 71 9.85 -12.76 4.86
C SER A 71 8.83 -13.31 5.88
N ASN A 72 9.20 -14.40 6.56
CA ASN A 72 8.34 -15.08 7.52
C ASN A 72 8.64 -14.72 8.99
N ASP A 73 9.67 -13.91 9.25
CA ASP A 73 10.02 -13.37 10.56
C ASP A 73 10.98 -12.19 10.39
N ASN A 74 11.28 -11.51 11.50
CA ASN A 74 12.20 -10.37 11.51
C ASN A 74 13.68 -10.78 11.61
N GLN A 75 14.03 -12.01 11.23
CA GLN A 75 15.40 -12.48 11.21
C GLN A 75 16.16 -11.91 10.00
N SER A 76 17.38 -11.44 10.24
CA SER A 76 18.33 -11.09 9.18
C SER A 76 18.53 -12.23 8.18
N LEU A 77 18.11 -12.02 6.93
CA LEU A 77 18.30 -12.99 5.85
C LEU A 77 19.79 -13.17 5.50
N ARG A 78 20.64 -12.18 5.77
CA ARG A 78 22.09 -12.25 5.49
C ARG A 78 22.79 -13.35 6.28
N THR A 79 22.30 -13.65 7.48
CA THR A 79 22.87 -14.69 8.35
C THR A 79 22.52 -16.11 7.91
N LEU A 80 21.57 -16.27 6.98
CA LEU A 80 20.99 -17.56 6.60
C LEU A 80 21.63 -18.14 5.33
N ASP A 81 21.58 -19.46 5.16
CA ASP A 81 21.96 -20.14 3.92
C ASP A 81 20.91 -19.93 2.80
N ASP A 82 21.28 -20.18 1.55
CA ASP A 82 20.45 -19.90 0.37
C ASP A 82 19.09 -20.60 0.42
N ASN A 83 19.07 -21.86 0.83
CA ASN A 83 17.84 -22.65 0.87
C ASN A 83 16.88 -22.11 1.92
N THR A 84 17.41 -21.73 3.10
CA THR A 84 16.58 -21.11 4.13
C THR A 84 16.01 -19.78 3.65
N ILE A 85 16.80 -18.92 2.99
CA ILE A 85 16.29 -17.66 2.41
C ILE A 85 15.18 -17.94 1.39
N LEU A 86 15.42 -18.83 0.42
CA LEU A 86 14.46 -19.15 -0.62
C LEU A 86 13.16 -19.73 -0.06
N ASN A 87 13.24 -20.59 0.95
CA ASN A 87 12.05 -21.15 1.59
C ASN A 87 11.26 -20.08 2.34
N LYS A 88 11.92 -19.25 3.16
CA LYS A 88 11.25 -18.14 3.88
C LYS A 88 10.49 -17.20 2.92
N LEU A 89 11.12 -16.83 1.81
CA LEU A 89 10.49 -15.98 0.79
C LEU A 89 9.35 -16.71 0.06
N ARG A 90 9.55 -17.97 -0.34
CA ARG A 90 8.53 -18.76 -1.05
C ARG A 90 7.29 -19.01 -0.19
N ASP A 91 7.49 -19.40 1.06
CA ASP A 91 6.40 -19.67 2.00
C ASP A 91 5.57 -18.42 2.25
N THR A 92 6.23 -17.27 2.39
CA THR A 92 5.54 -15.97 2.54
C THR A 92 4.74 -15.60 1.29
N ASN A 93 5.29 -15.83 0.09
CA ASN A 93 4.55 -15.62 -1.17
C ASN A 93 3.30 -16.51 -1.24
N GLU A 94 3.42 -17.78 -0.84
CA GLU A 94 2.31 -18.73 -0.87
C GLU A 94 1.21 -18.32 0.13
N VAL A 95 1.58 -17.91 1.34
CA VAL A 95 0.63 -17.39 2.34
C VAL A 95 -0.13 -16.16 1.81
N ILE A 96 0.58 -15.18 1.21
CA ILE A 96 -0.08 -14.01 0.62
C ILE A 96 -1.03 -14.43 -0.50
N LYS A 97 -0.60 -15.34 -1.37
CA LYS A 97 -1.42 -15.84 -2.49
C LYS A 97 -2.65 -16.61 -2.02
N GLN A 98 -2.55 -17.43 -0.99
CA GLN A 98 -3.68 -18.16 -0.43
C GLN A 98 -4.74 -17.22 0.13
N VAL A 99 -4.31 -16.15 0.81
CA VAL A 99 -5.21 -15.20 1.46
C VAL A 99 -5.85 -14.24 0.45
N THR A 100 -5.10 -13.79 -0.56
CA THR A 100 -5.52 -12.70 -1.47
C THR A 100 -5.83 -13.14 -2.90
N GLY A 101 -5.38 -14.32 -3.32
CA GLY A 101 -5.35 -14.75 -4.72
C GLY A 101 -4.25 -14.08 -5.56
N TYR A 102 -3.47 -13.16 -4.99
CA TYR A 102 -2.43 -12.40 -5.67
C TYR A 102 -1.04 -12.98 -5.38
N THR A 103 -0.22 -13.11 -6.41
CA THR A 103 1.20 -13.49 -6.28
C THR A 103 2.05 -12.23 -6.11
N PRO A 104 2.75 -12.06 -4.96
CA PRO A 104 3.62 -10.91 -4.74
C PRO A 104 4.74 -10.80 -5.77
N LYS A 105 5.02 -9.57 -6.18
CA LYS A 105 6.14 -9.22 -7.09
C LYS A 105 7.27 -8.46 -6.40
N TYR A 106 7.05 -8.03 -5.16
CA TYR A 106 7.95 -7.15 -4.43
C TYR A 106 8.28 -7.74 -3.08
N PHE A 107 9.51 -7.55 -2.65
CA PHE A 107 9.96 -7.93 -1.33
C PHE A 107 10.86 -6.86 -0.73
N ARG A 108 10.86 -6.77 0.60
CA ARG A 108 11.84 -6.01 1.37
C ARG A 108 12.39 -6.92 2.47
N PRO A 109 13.70 -7.04 2.66
CA PRO A 109 14.26 -7.86 3.72
C PRO A 109 13.96 -7.23 5.09
N PRO A 110 13.72 -8.04 6.12
CA PRO A 110 13.68 -7.56 7.50
C PRO A 110 14.95 -6.79 7.88
N MET A 111 14.80 -5.91 8.87
CA MET A 111 15.86 -5.00 9.36
C MET A 111 16.37 -4.00 8.32
N GLY A 112 15.78 -3.98 7.11
CA GLY A 112 16.19 -3.12 6.01
C GLY A 112 17.68 -3.18 5.73
N GLU A 113 18.24 -4.38 5.81
CA GLU A 113 19.68 -4.56 5.68
C GLU A 113 20.12 -4.13 4.28
N PRO A 114 21.05 -3.16 4.16
CA PRO A 114 21.51 -2.73 2.86
C PRO A 114 22.21 -3.88 2.14
N PRO A 115 22.44 -3.78 0.83
CA PRO A 115 23.34 -4.65 0.09
C PRO A 115 24.82 -4.41 0.49
N PHE A 116 25.22 -4.62 1.75
CA PHE A 116 26.61 -4.63 2.20
C PHE A 116 27.03 -6.04 2.57
N GLY A 117 28.17 -6.53 2.07
CA GLY A 117 28.58 -7.94 2.08
C GLY A 117 28.23 -8.71 3.35
N ASP A 118 27.80 -9.97 3.21
CA ASP A 118 27.60 -10.82 4.38
C ASP A 118 28.95 -11.10 5.05
N ASN A 119 28.92 -11.50 6.33
CA ASN A 119 30.13 -11.89 7.07
C ASN A 119 30.82 -13.15 6.50
N ARG A 120 30.39 -13.66 5.32
CA ARG A 120 30.97 -14.80 4.60
C ARG A 120 31.82 -14.38 3.39
N GLY A 121 31.95 -13.08 3.12
CA GLY A 121 33.02 -12.57 2.27
C GLY A 121 32.79 -12.58 0.75
N ASP A 122 31.62 -12.92 0.21
CA ASP A 122 31.33 -12.57 -1.19
C ASP A 122 29.83 -12.54 -1.52
N ASP A 123 29.46 -11.59 -2.38
CA ASP A 123 28.13 -11.24 -2.89
C ASP A 123 27.23 -10.35 -2.01
N ARG A 124 27.45 -9.03 -2.16
CA ARG A 124 26.63 -7.95 -1.56
C ARG A 124 25.13 -8.06 -1.87
N ASN A 125 24.78 -8.67 -3.01
CA ASN A 125 23.42 -8.77 -3.55
C ASN A 125 22.87 -10.20 -3.51
N ARG A 126 23.47 -11.10 -2.73
CA ARG A 126 23.04 -12.51 -2.61
C ARG A 126 21.55 -12.65 -2.36
N VAL A 127 21.02 -11.96 -1.35
CA VAL A 127 19.58 -11.99 -1.02
C VAL A 127 18.72 -11.46 -2.18
N THR A 128 19.14 -10.35 -2.81
CA THR A 128 18.47 -9.78 -3.98
C THR A 128 18.38 -10.80 -5.12
N LYS A 129 19.50 -11.44 -5.48
CA LYS A 129 19.56 -12.43 -6.55
C LYS A 129 18.68 -13.65 -6.26
N LEU A 130 18.68 -14.13 -5.01
CA LEU A 130 17.81 -15.25 -4.61
C LEU A 130 16.33 -14.86 -4.73
N ALA A 131 15.95 -13.67 -4.26
CA ALA A 131 14.58 -13.19 -4.37
C ALA A 131 14.11 -13.09 -5.84
N GLU A 132 14.99 -12.67 -6.75
CA GLU A 132 14.67 -12.61 -8.18
C GLU A 132 14.42 -13.98 -8.83
N THR A 133 15.07 -15.04 -8.34
CA THR A 133 14.75 -16.41 -8.81
C THR A 133 13.30 -16.81 -8.48
N LEU A 134 12.67 -16.12 -7.53
CA LEU A 134 11.26 -16.27 -7.17
C LEU A 134 10.36 -15.21 -7.84
N GLY A 135 10.90 -14.40 -8.75
CA GLY A 135 10.17 -13.31 -9.42
C GLY A 135 9.93 -12.08 -8.55
N LEU A 136 10.66 -11.94 -7.43
CA LEU A 136 10.53 -10.80 -6.52
C LEU A 136 11.57 -9.72 -6.84
N THR A 137 11.10 -8.48 -6.93
CA THR A 137 11.94 -7.28 -6.98
C THR A 137 12.21 -6.78 -5.56
N HIS A 138 13.49 -6.54 -5.24
CA HIS A 138 13.91 -6.00 -3.95
C HIS A 138 13.65 -4.49 -3.86
N ILE A 139 12.83 -4.09 -2.91
CA ILE A 139 12.46 -2.71 -2.61
C ILE A 139 13.06 -2.28 -1.27
N HIS A 140 13.83 -1.19 -1.30
CA HIS A 140 14.29 -0.46 -0.12
C HIS A 140 13.42 0.79 0.09
N TRP A 141 13.93 1.78 0.80
CA TRP A 141 13.39 3.14 0.88
C TRP A 141 14.44 4.17 0.44
N SER A 142 14.00 5.39 0.18
CA SER A 142 14.85 6.47 -0.31
C SER A 142 15.79 7.00 0.78
N ASP A 143 16.86 7.70 0.39
CA ASP A 143 17.66 8.44 1.36
C ASP A 143 16.78 9.46 2.12
N GLY A 144 16.86 9.46 3.45
CA GLY A 144 15.95 10.19 4.34
C GLY A 144 14.49 9.69 4.39
N GLY A 145 14.19 8.55 3.76
CA GLY A 145 12.85 7.97 3.69
C GLY A 145 12.44 7.13 4.90
N ASP A 146 13.34 6.84 5.83
CA ASP A 146 13.03 6.14 7.08
C ASP A 146 12.52 7.11 8.13
N THR A 147 11.25 6.93 8.53
CA THR A 147 10.61 7.77 9.55
C THR A 147 11.06 7.48 10.98
N LYS A 148 11.72 6.33 11.20
CA LYS A 148 12.12 5.83 12.52
C LYS A 148 10.97 5.74 13.51
N ASP A 149 9.75 5.60 13.02
CA ASP A 149 8.53 5.53 13.84
C ASP A 149 8.53 4.36 14.83
N TRP A 150 9.21 3.26 14.51
CA TRP A 150 9.44 2.11 15.39
C TRP A 150 10.19 2.46 16.69
N GLU A 151 10.99 3.54 16.70
CA GLU A 151 11.66 4.07 17.90
C GLU A 151 10.71 4.86 18.82
N SER A 152 9.50 5.20 18.34
CA SER A 152 8.54 6.13 18.97
C SER A 152 9.13 7.52 19.26
N PRO A 153 9.63 8.24 18.24
CA PRO A 153 10.17 9.60 18.39
C PRO A 153 9.08 10.65 18.66
N GLY A 154 7.81 10.27 18.56
CA GLY A 154 6.64 11.12 18.71
C GLY A 154 6.09 11.60 17.36
N VAL A 155 4.78 11.89 17.34
CA VAL A 155 4.03 12.28 16.13
C VAL A 155 4.70 13.39 15.33
N GLY A 156 5.19 14.45 15.98
CA GLY A 156 5.80 15.61 15.31
C GLY A 156 7.02 15.24 14.47
N SER A 157 7.93 14.43 15.02
CA SER A 157 9.13 13.98 14.31
C SER A 157 8.80 13.05 13.13
N ILE A 158 7.78 12.18 13.28
CA ILE A 158 7.31 11.34 12.17
C ILE A 158 6.70 12.22 11.06
N VAL A 159 5.91 13.24 11.40
CA VAL A 159 5.37 14.21 10.44
C VAL A 159 6.50 14.94 9.71
N GLU A 160 7.50 15.47 10.42
CA GLU A 160 8.65 16.14 9.81
C GLU A 160 9.39 15.22 8.82
N SER A 161 9.59 13.95 9.19
CA SER A 161 10.21 12.96 8.30
C SER A 161 9.36 12.70 7.06
N LEU A 162 8.04 12.52 7.21
CA LEU A 162 7.11 12.35 6.09
C LEU A 162 7.13 13.56 5.15
N LEU A 163 7.17 14.78 5.72
CA LEU A 163 7.22 16.03 4.97
C LEU A 163 8.57 16.27 4.29
N SER A 164 9.62 15.51 4.59
CA SER A 164 10.89 15.60 3.85
C SER A 164 10.83 14.97 2.45
N ALA A 165 9.76 14.21 2.15
CA ALA A 165 9.60 13.48 0.90
C ALA A 165 9.69 14.37 -0.35
N LYS A 166 10.24 13.79 -1.41
CA LYS A 166 10.45 14.41 -2.72
C LYS A 166 9.83 13.52 -3.80
N ASN A 167 9.80 14.02 -5.03
CA ASN A 167 9.45 13.22 -6.20
C ASN A 167 10.24 11.91 -6.23
N GLY A 168 9.54 10.80 -6.45
CA GLY A 168 10.13 9.46 -6.48
C GLY A 168 10.39 8.85 -5.10
N SER A 169 10.11 9.53 -3.98
CA SER A 169 10.38 8.98 -2.65
C SER A 169 9.61 7.70 -2.37
N ILE A 170 10.32 6.70 -1.85
CA ILE A 170 9.77 5.54 -1.15
C ILE A 170 10.01 5.79 0.35
N ILE A 171 8.93 5.84 1.12
CA ILE A 171 8.94 6.19 2.55
C ILE A 171 8.66 4.94 3.38
N LEU A 172 9.52 4.64 4.34
CA LEU A 172 9.38 3.56 5.30
C LEU A 172 8.69 4.05 6.57
N CYS A 173 7.58 3.38 6.88
CA CYS A 173 6.87 3.42 8.16
C CYS A 173 6.62 1.98 8.64
N HIS A 174 6.04 1.83 9.83
CA HIS A 174 5.67 0.55 10.39
C HIS A 174 4.24 0.61 10.95
N ASP A 175 3.50 -0.48 10.83
CA ASP A 175 2.18 -0.65 11.48
C ASP A 175 2.29 -1.54 12.74
N LEU A 176 3.38 -1.37 13.48
CA LEU A 176 3.63 -2.07 14.74
C LEU A 176 2.68 -1.62 15.86
N PRO A 177 2.18 -2.54 16.70
CA PRO A 177 1.41 -2.17 17.88
C PRO A 177 2.30 -1.44 18.89
N GLY A 178 1.66 -0.73 19.82
CA GLY A 178 2.38 -0.13 20.94
C GLY A 178 3.10 -1.17 21.80
N GLU A 179 4.26 -0.81 22.35
CA GLU A 179 5.06 -1.66 23.25
C GLU A 179 5.38 -0.89 24.54
N GLY A 180 4.76 -1.29 25.66
CA GLY A 180 4.94 -0.60 26.92
C GLY A 180 4.48 0.87 26.85
N ASN A 181 5.39 1.81 27.06
CA ASN A 181 5.13 3.25 26.95
C ASN A 181 5.38 3.81 25.53
N LYS A 182 5.69 2.96 24.55
CA LYS A 182 5.95 3.35 23.16
C LYS A 182 4.69 3.17 22.31
N PRO A 183 4.02 4.26 21.87
CA PRO A 183 2.78 4.16 21.10
C PRO A 183 2.98 3.60 19.68
N ARG A 184 4.19 3.70 19.11
CA ARG A 184 4.56 3.19 17.76
C ARG A 184 3.50 3.46 16.70
N GLY A 185 2.80 2.44 16.21
CA GLY A 185 1.82 2.55 15.14
C GLY A 185 0.68 3.53 15.44
N GLU A 186 0.32 3.77 16.71
CA GLU A 186 -0.65 4.82 17.04
C GLU A 186 -0.13 6.22 16.68
N ASP A 187 1.17 6.47 16.85
CA ASP A 187 1.80 7.72 16.45
C ASP A 187 2.00 7.77 14.93
N THR A 188 2.33 6.65 14.29
CA THR A 188 2.40 6.53 12.82
C THR A 188 1.06 6.87 12.18
N VAL A 189 -0.05 6.30 12.66
CA VAL A 189 -1.41 6.57 12.15
C VAL A 189 -1.73 8.06 12.22
N LYS A 190 -1.47 8.71 13.36
CA LYS A 190 -1.70 10.16 13.53
C LYS A 190 -0.81 10.98 12.60
N ALA A 191 0.47 10.64 12.51
CA ALA A 191 1.41 11.36 11.67
C ALA A 191 1.05 11.27 10.18
N VAL A 192 0.63 10.09 9.72
CA VAL A 192 0.14 9.87 8.36
C VAL A 192 -1.12 10.71 8.08
N ASP A 193 -2.08 10.74 9.01
CA ASP A 193 -3.30 11.55 8.87
C ASP A 193 -3.00 13.06 8.74
N ILE A 194 -1.97 13.54 9.44
CA ILE A 194 -1.51 14.94 9.41
C ILE A 194 -0.72 15.25 8.12
N ALA A 195 0.16 14.33 7.69
CA ALA A 195 1.11 14.58 6.62
C ALA A 195 0.50 14.48 5.21
N ILE A 196 -0.46 13.57 4.99
CA ILE A 196 -1.04 13.34 3.65
C ILE A 196 -1.59 14.63 3.02
N PRO A 197 -2.45 15.42 3.68
CA PRO A 197 -2.97 16.66 3.09
C PRO A 197 -1.88 17.66 2.70
N GLN A 198 -0.84 17.77 3.52
CA GLN A 198 0.28 18.69 3.28
C GLN A 198 1.16 18.25 2.11
N LEU A 199 1.40 16.95 1.97
CA LEU A 199 2.12 16.37 0.82
C LEU A 199 1.32 16.54 -0.47
N LYS A 200 -0.01 16.33 -0.43
CA LYS A 200 -0.91 16.61 -1.55
C LYS A 200 -0.91 18.08 -1.93
N GLN A 201 -0.93 19.00 -0.97
CA GLN A 201 -0.86 20.45 -1.21
C GLN A 201 0.45 20.86 -1.91
N ARG A 202 1.54 20.13 -1.65
CA ARG A 202 2.82 20.29 -2.36
C ARG A 202 2.85 19.70 -3.76
N GLY A 203 1.74 19.12 -4.23
CA GLY A 203 1.60 18.53 -5.55
C GLY A 203 2.03 17.06 -5.65
N LEU A 204 2.34 16.40 -4.53
CA LEU A 204 2.73 14.99 -4.53
C LEU A 204 1.50 14.08 -4.55
N SER A 205 1.60 13.01 -5.34
CA SER A 205 0.57 11.98 -5.50
C SER A 205 1.05 10.66 -4.90
N PHE A 206 0.21 10.05 -4.07
CA PHE A 206 0.51 8.78 -3.42
C PHE A 206 0.18 7.62 -4.34
N VAL A 207 1.13 6.71 -4.52
CA VAL A 207 1.02 5.54 -5.39
C VAL A 207 1.57 4.29 -4.69
N THR A 208 1.18 3.11 -5.16
CA THR A 208 1.84 1.86 -4.73
C THR A 208 3.24 1.76 -5.34
N ILE A 209 4.08 0.86 -4.82
CA ILE A 209 5.40 0.58 -5.42
C ILE A 209 5.27 0.14 -6.88
N GLU A 210 4.29 -0.70 -7.22
CA GLU A 210 4.07 -1.13 -8.61
C GLU A 210 3.81 0.06 -9.55
N GLN A 211 2.98 1.00 -9.11
CA GLN A 211 2.66 2.20 -9.88
C GLN A 211 3.85 3.15 -9.96
N LEU A 212 4.59 3.34 -8.86
CA LEU A 212 5.77 4.18 -8.80
C LEU A 212 6.84 3.75 -9.81
N LEU A 213 7.02 2.43 -9.97
CA LEU A 213 8.04 1.83 -10.84
C LEU A 213 7.56 1.58 -12.27
N SER A 214 6.25 1.61 -12.51
CA SER A 214 5.71 1.43 -13.86
C SER A 214 6.11 2.61 -14.77
N SER A 215 6.46 2.33 -16.03
CA SER A 215 6.70 3.36 -17.04
C SER A 215 5.44 4.18 -17.36
N THR A 216 4.28 3.59 -17.08
CA THR A 216 2.94 4.19 -17.18
C THR A 216 2.50 4.65 -15.80
N THR A 217 3.13 5.71 -15.28
CA THR A 217 2.77 6.32 -13.99
C THR A 217 1.46 7.10 -14.08
N GLN A 218 0.37 6.41 -14.41
CA GLN A 218 -0.94 6.80 -13.96
C GLN A 218 -1.28 5.85 -12.80
N PRO A 219 -1.76 6.35 -11.65
CA PRO A 219 -2.50 5.49 -10.74
C PRO A 219 -3.52 4.71 -11.59
N PRO A 220 -3.83 3.44 -11.29
CA PRO A 220 -4.82 2.69 -12.03
C PRO A 220 -6.07 3.55 -12.04
N GLN A 221 -6.36 4.16 -13.19
CA GLN A 221 -7.58 4.90 -13.35
C GLN A 221 -8.64 3.84 -13.17
N ARG A 222 -9.51 4.08 -12.19
CA ARG A 222 -10.68 3.26 -11.94
C ARG A 222 -11.34 2.97 -13.28
N LYS A 223 -11.29 1.72 -13.72
CA LYS A 223 -11.72 1.35 -15.08
C LYS A 223 -13.23 1.28 -15.07
N CYS A 224 -13.88 2.36 -15.52
CA CYS A 224 -15.29 2.30 -15.82
C CYS A 224 -15.56 1.25 -16.92
N PRO A 225 -16.73 0.58 -16.90
CA PRO A 225 -17.17 -0.22 -18.03
C PRO A 225 -17.13 0.58 -19.35
N PRO A 226 -16.89 -0.06 -20.51
CA PRO A 226 -17.01 0.60 -21.81
C PRO A 226 -18.34 1.33 -21.94
N ASN A 227 -18.34 2.48 -22.62
CA ASN A 227 -19.51 3.36 -22.76
C ASN A 227 -20.06 3.91 -21.43
N SER A 228 -19.20 4.17 -20.44
CA SER A 228 -19.61 4.89 -19.23
C SER A 228 -19.17 6.35 -19.28
N GLN A 229 -19.96 7.23 -18.68
CA GLN A 229 -19.52 8.59 -18.31
C GLN A 229 -19.18 8.66 -16.82
N ILE A 230 -18.33 9.60 -16.43
CA ILE A 230 -17.99 9.83 -15.02
C ILE A 230 -18.92 10.91 -14.47
N TYR A 231 -19.55 10.63 -13.33
CA TYR A 231 -20.36 11.58 -12.58
C TYR A 231 -19.77 11.81 -11.20
N GLU A 232 -19.65 13.07 -10.80
CA GLU A 232 -19.25 13.45 -9.44
C GLU A 232 -20.49 13.63 -8.57
N VAL A 233 -20.60 12.83 -7.52
CA VAL A 233 -21.73 12.83 -6.58
C VAL A 233 -21.87 14.20 -5.94
N GLN A 234 -23.09 14.71 -5.91
CA GLN A 234 -23.44 16.01 -5.31
C GLN A 234 -24.12 15.80 -3.96
N SER A 235 -24.14 16.86 -3.15
CA SER A 235 -24.88 16.85 -1.88
C SER A 235 -26.37 16.55 -2.09
N GLY A 236 -26.87 15.49 -1.44
CA GLY A 236 -28.27 15.05 -1.53
C GLY A 236 -28.57 14.02 -2.62
N ASP A 237 -27.55 13.61 -3.39
CA ASP A 237 -27.66 12.49 -4.33
C ASP A 237 -27.81 11.16 -3.59
N ASP A 238 -28.51 10.23 -4.24
CA ASP A 238 -28.50 8.80 -3.97
C ASP A 238 -28.51 8.07 -5.33
N LEU A 239 -28.26 6.75 -5.34
CA LEU A 239 -28.17 6.01 -6.61
C LEU A 239 -29.48 6.06 -7.42
N SER A 240 -30.64 6.12 -6.76
CA SER A 240 -31.94 6.27 -7.44
C SER A 240 -32.08 7.62 -8.12
N LYS A 241 -31.72 8.73 -7.47
CA LYS A 241 -31.75 10.08 -8.07
C LYS A 241 -30.75 10.23 -9.21
N ILE A 242 -29.57 9.62 -9.08
CA ILE A 242 -28.58 9.60 -10.15
C ILE A 242 -29.12 8.78 -11.33
N ALA A 243 -29.74 7.62 -11.08
CA ALA A 243 -30.37 6.82 -12.13
C ALA A 243 -31.51 7.57 -12.82
N GLU A 244 -32.38 8.26 -12.08
CA GLU A 244 -33.42 9.12 -12.64
C GLU A 244 -32.82 10.21 -13.55
N LYS A 245 -31.73 10.85 -13.11
CA LYS A 245 -31.05 11.91 -13.86
C LYS A 245 -30.45 11.42 -15.19
N PHE A 246 -29.88 10.22 -15.22
CA PHE A 246 -29.12 9.73 -16.39
C PHE A 246 -29.86 8.72 -17.25
N TYR A 247 -30.84 8.02 -16.69
CA TYR A 247 -31.65 7.02 -17.39
C TYR A 247 -33.12 7.43 -17.54
N GLY A 248 -33.55 8.51 -16.87
CA GLY A 248 -34.97 8.87 -16.78
C GLY A 248 -35.78 7.87 -15.94
N ASP A 249 -35.10 7.07 -15.11
CA ASP A 249 -35.70 6.03 -14.29
C ASP A 249 -34.87 5.75 -13.02
N GLY A 250 -35.43 6.07 -11.85
CA GLY A 250 -34.88 5.79 -10.53
C GLY A 250 -35.16 4.38 -9.97
N SER A 251 -35.70 3.47 -10.77
CA SER A 251 -36.03 2.10 -10.35
C SER A 251 -34.83 1.29 -9.87
N GLU A 252 -35.11 0.22 -9.13
CA GLU A 252 -34.10 -0.73 -8.66
C GLU A 252 -33.22 -1.29 -9.78
N GLN A 253 -33.81 -1.58 -10.93
CA GLN A 253 -33.06 -2.07 -12.08
C GLN A 253 -32.05 -1.04 -12.59
N SER A 254 -32.43 0.24 -12.59
CA SER A 254 -31.64 1.32 -13.15
C SER A 254 -30.53 1.77 -12.20
N TRP A 255 -30.81 1.93 -10.90
CA TRP A 255 -29.76 2.27 -9.94
C TRP A 255 -28.79 1.11 -9.66
N ARG A 256 -29.23 -0.16 -9.75
CA ARG A 256 -28.33 -1.32 -9.62
C ARG A 256 -27.28 -1.38 -10.73
N LYS A 257 -27.57 -0.90 -11.94
CA LYS A 257 -26.55 -0.80 -13.01
C LYS A 257 -25.39 0.11 -12.58
N ILE A 258 -25.71 1.23 -11.94
CA ILE A 258 -24.72 2.14 -11.37
C ILE A 258 -23.99 1.41 -10.24
N TYR A 259 -24.70 0.79 -9.29
CA TYR A 259 -24.06 0.06 -8.20
C TYR A 259 -23.06 -1.01 -8.69
N GLU A 260 -23.45 -1.87 -9.63
CA GLU A 260 -22.60 -2.95 -10.16
C GLU A 260 -21.35 -2.41 -10.89
N ALA A 261 -21.51 -1.33 -11.65
CA ALA A 261 -20.40 -0.63 -12.29
C ALA A 261 -19.46 0.05 -11.29
N ASN A 262 -19.88 0.14 -10.02
CA ASN A 262 -19.17 0.84 -8.96
C ASN A 262 -18.90 0.01 -7.69
N LYS A 263 -19.00 -1.32 -7.75
CA LYS A 263 -18.87 -2.21 -6.58
C LYS A 263 -17.51 -2.19 -5.88
N ASP A 264 -16.49 -1.67 -6.56
CA ASP A 264 -15.15 -1.42 -6.02
C ASP A 264 -15.11 -0.18 -5.11
N LEU A 265 -16.08 0.72 -5.24
CA LEU A 265 -16.19 1.96 -4.48
C LEU A 265 -17.37 1.94 -3.49
N ILE A 266 -18.50 1.36 -3.90
CA ILE A 266 -19.74 1.33 -3.11
C ILE A 266 -19.88 -0.04 -2.44
N SER A 267 -19.62 -0.09 -1.13
CA SER A 267 -19.80 -1.31 -0.33
C SER A 267 -21.25 -1.52 0.12
N VAL A 268 -22.00 -0.42 0.25
CA VAL A 268 -23.42 -0.40 0.61
C VAL A 268 -24.14 0.57 -0.35
N PRO A 269 -25.16 0.15 -1.12
CA PRO A 269 -25.81 0.98 -2.14
C PRO A 269 -26.33 2.34 -1.65
N GLU A 270 -26.69 2.42 -0.38
CA GLU A 270 -27.29 3.59 0.27
C GLU A 270 -26.24 4.61 0.75
N GLN A 271 -24.94 4.30 0.61
CA GLN A 271 -23.84 5.13 1.09
C GLN A 271 -22.98 5.59 -0.09
N ILE A 272 -23.33 6.74 -0.64
CA ILE A 272 -22.48 7.52 -1.54
C ILE A 272 -22.24 8.90 -0.92
N GLU A 273 -21.03 9.44 -1.08
CA GLU A 273 -20.68 10.74 -0.51
C GLU A 273 -20.39 11.78 -1.59
N PRO A 274 -20.70 13.07 -1.36
CA PRO A 274 -20.36 14.14 -2.30
C PRO A 274 -18.87 14.16 -2.65
N GLY A 275 -18.56 14.38 -3.92
CA GLY A 275 -17.20 14.36 -4.46
C GLY A 275 -16.73 12.98 -4.95
N TRP A 276 -17.46 11.90 -4.65
CA TRP A 276 -17.16 10.58 -5.22
C TRP A 276 -17.38 10.58 -6.74
N LYS A 277 -16.49 9.91 -7.48
CA LYS A 277 -16.58 9.80 -8.94
C LYS A 277 -17.12 8.43 -9.34
N LEU A 278 -18.40 8.39 -9.73
CA LEU A 278 -19.09 7.17 -10.16
C LEU A 278 -19.00 6.99 -11.68
N CYS A 279 -18.85 5.74 -12.10
CA CYS A 279 -19.04 5.32 -13.48
C CYS A 279 -20.53 5.15 -13.75
N ILE A 280 -21.08 5.85 -14.74
CA ILE A 280 -22.49 5.75 -15.16
C ILE A 280 -22.52 5.09 -16.54
N PRO A 281 -22.76 3.77 -16.63
CA PRO A 281 -22.90 3.08 -17.92
C PRO A 281 -24.00 3.72 -18.77
N GLN A 282 -23.82 3.86 -20.08
CA GLN A 282 -24.85 4.34 -21.01
C GLN A 282 -25.53 3.18 -21.75
#